data_AF-A0A955ADR7-F1
#
_entry.id   AF-A0A955ADR7-F1
#
_cell.length_a   1.000
_cell.length_b   1.000
_cell.length_c   1.000
_cell.angle_alpha   90.00
_cell.angle_beta   90.00
_cell.angle_gamma   90.00
#
_symmetry.space_group_name_H-M   'P 1'
#
loop_
_entity.id
_entity.type
_entity.pdbx_description
1 polymer ?
#
loop_
_entity_poly.entity_id
_entity_poly.type
_entity_poly.pdbx_seq_one_letter_code
_entity_poly.pdbx_strand_id
1 'polypeptide(L)'
;MTSPSLSLILAVRNAEQELSGMIDTWLEIASELTAQFELIIVDDGSVDDTAIVASELTQYYPQVRLIHHRLAYGSDAALQSGLRVSSGETILFHDGNQAPGIMEVQRLWQLRNDPSLVMAHGNQLRLDGGGQEFGIKGMSARKSGGTRLLRRRAIEQIGRARGSRLPMQVRHDEPRAVGAGAATIPSFAGAQVHLGEYHTL
;
A
#
# COMPACT_ATOMS: atom_id res chain seq x y z
N MET A 1 6.81 -27.45 10.84
CA MET A 1 6.97 -26.43 9.79
C MET A 1 6.38 -25.13 10.32
N THR A 2 7.08 -24.00 10.21
CA THR A 2 6.54 -22.69 10.59
C THR A 2 5.44 -22.30 9.61
N SER A 3 4.28 -21.84 10.11
CA SER A 3 3.22 -21.33 9.24
C SER A 3 3.74 -20.13 8.44
N PRO A 4 3.38 -19.98 7.15
CA PRO A 4 3.86 -18.87 6.34
C PRO A 4 3.30 -17.55 6.87
N SER A 5 4.15 -16.51 6.99
CA SER A 5 3.71 -15.19 7.44
C SER A 5 3.38 -14.26 6.27
N LEU A 6 2.34 -13.44 6.45
CA LEU A 6 1.82 -12.50 5.46
C LEU A 6 1.79 -11.07 6.01
N SER A 7 2.29 -10.10 5.24
CA SER A 7 1.98 -8.69 5.46
C SER A 7 1.10 -8.17 4.33
N LEU A 8 -0.05 -7.61 4.70
CA LEU A 8 -0.89 -6.83 3.80
C LEU A 8 -0.53 -5.35 3.96
N ILE A 9 -0.31 -4.64 2.87
CA ILE A 9 -0.04 -3.19 2.86
C ILE A 9 -1.06 -2.51 1.97
N LEU A 10 -1.89 -1.65 2.55
CA LEU A 10 -2.95 -0.93 1.84
C LEU A 10 -2.60 0.55 1.81
N ALA A 11 -2.28 1.08 0.62
CA ALA A 11 -2.14 2.52 0.44
C ALA A 11 -3.52 3.12 0.18
N VAL A 12 -3.98 3.99 1.07
CA VAL A 12 -5.32 4.57 1.02
C VAL A 12 -5.24 6.09 1.01
N ARG A 13 -6.19 6.72 0.31
CA ARG A 13 -6.37 8.17 0.33
C ARG A 13 -7.82 8.50 0.03
N ASN A 14 -8.42 9.33 0.86
CA ASN A 14 -9.80 9.78 0.76
C ASN A 14 -10.78 8.60 0.53
N ALA A 15 -10.83 7.69 1.49
CA ALA A 15 -11.57 6.42 1.43
C ALA A 15 -12.42 6.20 2.70
N GLU A 16 -12.86 7.27 3.37
CA GLU A 16 -13.60 7.19 4.64
C GLU A 16 -14.85 6.28 4.56
N GLN A 17 -15.47 6.17 3.38
CA GLN A 17 -16.68 5.39 3.16
C GLN A 17 -16.38 3.93 2.85
N GLU A 18 -15.31 3.65 2.11
CA GLU A 18 -14.97 2.30 1.65
C GLU A 18 -14.04 1.55 2.61
N LEU A 19 -13.28 2.27 3.45
CA LEU A 19 -12.17 1.70 4.21
C LEU A 19 -12.62 0.53 5.10
N SER A 20 -13.66 0.70 5.92
CA SER A 20 -14.09 -0.35 6.85
C SER A 20 -14.46 -1.65 6.15
N GLY A 21 -15.30 -1.58 5.10
CA GLY A 21 -15.68 -2.78 4.34
C GLY A 21 -14.50 -3.39 3.59
N MET A 22 -13.56 -2.57 3.12
CA MET A 22 -12.32 -3.05 2.51
C MET A 22 -11.45 -3.80 3.53
N ILE A 23 -11.29 -3.28 4.76
CA ILE A 23 -10.54 -3.95 5.81
C ILE A 23 -11.20 -5.27 6.21
N ASP A 24 -12.52 -5.30 6.41
CA ASP A 24 -13.23 -6.53 6.75
C ASP A 24 -12.99 -7.63 5.70
N THR A 25 -13.11 -7.28 4.42
CA THR A 25 -12.84 -8.20 3.30
C THR A 25 -11.40 -8.70 3.32
N TRP A 26 -10.43 -7.81 3.55
CA TRP A 26 -9.02 -8.21 3.63
C TRP A 26 -8.71 -9.12 4.82
N LEU A 27 -9.33 -8.88 5.97
CA LEU A 27 -9.18 -9.71 7.16
C LEU A 27 -9.77 -11.10 6.95
N GLU A 28 -10.95 -11.19 6.34
CA GLU A 28 -11.57 -12.46 5.94
C GLU A 28 -10.64 -13.26 5.03
N ILE A 29 -10.23 -12.66 3.91
CA ILE A 29 -9.32 -13.31 2.96
C ILE A 29 -8.02 -13.74 3.65
N ALA A 30 -7.36 -12.85 4.40
CA ALA A 30 -6.08 -13.16 5.05
C ALA A 30 -6.17 -14.33 6.02
N SER A 31 -7.27 -14.39 6.80
CA SER A 31 -7.49 -15.45 7.78
C SER A 31 -7.61 -16.84 7.15
N GLU A 32 -8.10 -16.92 5.90
CA GLU A 32 -8.13 -18.17 5.13
C GLU A 32 -6.75 -18.57 4.58
N LEU A 33 -5.87 -17.59 4.31
CA LEU A 33 -4.54 -17.85 3.73
C LEU A 33 -3.55 -18.34 4.78
N THR A 34 -3.55 -17.72 5.97
CA THR A 34 -2.65 -18.05 7.07
C THR A 34 -3.12 -17.46 8.40
N ALA A 35 -2.81 -18.14 9.50
CA ALA A 35 -3.02 -17.61 10.85
C ALA A 35 -1.99 -16.54 11.27
N GLN A 36 -0.88 -16.39 10.52
CA GLN A 36 0.17 -15.42 10.82
C GLN A 36 0.14 -14.27 9.81
N PHE A 37 -0.64 -13.24 10.09
CA PHE A 37 -0.69 -12.07 9.23
C PHE A 37 -0.76 -10.75 10.01
N GLU A 38 -0.32 -9.68 9.35
CA GLU A 38 -0.55 -8.29 9.75
C GLU A 38 -1.14 -7.51 8.57
N LEU A 39 -1.91 -6.47 8.88
CA LEU A 39 -2.46 -5.54 7.90
C LEU A 39 -2.01 -4.13 8.25
N ILE A 40 -1.33 -3.47 7.32
CA ILE A 40 -0.79 -2.12 7.49
C ILE A 40 -1.57 -1.19 6.56
N ILE A 41 -2.39 -0.33 7.15
CA ILE A 41 -3.05 0.78 6.48
C ILE A 41 -2.03 1.92 6.40
N VAL A 42 -1.80 2.44 5.20
CA VAL A 42 -0.99 3.63 4.99
C VAL A 42 -1.88 4.71 4.41
N ASP A 43 -2.32 5.63 5.27
CA ASP A 43 -3.07 6.81 4.87
C ASP A 43 -2.13 7.86 4.27
N ASP A 44 -2.28 8.14 2.98
CA ASP A 44 -1.41 9.04 2.21
C ASP A 44 -1.93 10.48 2.19
N GLY A 45 -2.04 11.08 3.37
CA GLY A 45 -2.44 12.48 3.52
C GLY A 45 -3.86 12.74 3.04
N SER A 46 -4.81 11.94 3.53
CA SER A 46 -6.23 12.19 3.33
C SER A 46 -6.66 13.53 3.92
N VAL A 47 -7.68 14.12 3.30
CA VAL A 47 -8.28 15.40 3.72
C VAL A 47 -9.72 15.23 4.20
N ASP A 48 -10.19 13.99 4.25
CA ASP A 48 -11.47 13.55 4.80
C ASP A 48 -11.23 12.73 6.08
N ASP A 49 -12.24 12.03 6.59
CA ASP A 49 -12.16 11.32 7.87
C ASP A 49 -11.44 9.95 7.77
N THR A 50 -10.79 9.62 6.65
CA THR A 50 -10.08 8.33 6.44
C THR A 50 -9.12 7.99 7.59
N ALA A 51 -8.34 8.96 8.07
CA ALA A 51 -7.40 8.74 9.17
C ALA A 51 -8.10 8.40 10.49
N ILE A 52 -9.27 8.98 10.74
CA ILE A 52 -10.09 8.72 11.92
C ILE A 52 -10.63 7.30 11.85
N VAL A 53 -11.27 6.94 10.73
CA VAL A 53 -11.79 5.58 10.49
C VAL A 53 -10.68 4.54 10.61
N ALA A 54 -9.49 4.80 10.02
CA ALA A 54 -8.36 3.89 10.12
C ALA A 54 -7.87 3.71 11.56
N SER A 55 -7.83 4.78 12.35
CA SER A 55 -7.46 4.74 13.77
C SER A 55 -8.43 3.86 14.57
N GLU A 56 -9.74 4.02 14.37
CA GLU A 56 -10.76 3.19 15.01
C GLU A 56 -10.56 1.70 14.67
N LEU A 57 -10.31 1.37 13.41
CA LEU A 57 -10.07 -0.02 12.98
C LEU A 57 -8.86 -0.67 13.69
N THR A 58 -7.81 0.11 14.02
CA THR A 58 -6.67 -0.42 14.80
C THR A 58 -7.03 -0.76 16.25
N GLN A 59 -8.09 -0.15 16.80
CA GLN A 59 -8.58 -0.46 18.15
C GLN A 59 -9.40 -1.75 18.16
N TYR A 60 -10.14 -2.02 17.08
CA TYR A 60 -10.96 -3.24 16.94
C TYR A 60 -10.15 -4.46 16.52
N TYR A 61 -9.11 -4.29 15.71
CA TYR A 61 -8.37 -5.39 15.11
C TYR A 61 -6.88 -5.32 15.50
N PRO A 62 -6.41 -6.15 16.45
CA PRO A 62 -5.02 -6.12 16.94
C PRO A 62 -3.95 -6.38 15.87
N GLN A 63 -4.31 -7.07 14.78
CA GLN A 63 -3.43 -7.32 13.63
C GLN A 63 -3.37 -6.15 12.63
N VAL A 64 -4.19 -5.10 12.82
CA VAL A 64 -4.24 -3.92 11.96
C VAL A 64 -3.39 -2.80 12.56
N ARG A 65 -2.57 -2.16 11.72
CA ARG A 65 -1.68 -1.04 12.08
C ARG A 65 -1.91 0.12 11.12
N LEU A 66 -1.75 1.34 11.62
CA LEU A 66 -1.85 2.57 10.83
C LEU A 66 -0.49 3.27 10.72
N ILE A 67 -0.15 3.68 9.50
CA ILE A 67 0.82 4.74 9.21
C ILE A 67 0.05 5.90 8.60
N HIS A 68 0.20 7.10 9.18
CA HIS A 68 -0.42 8.31 8.66
C HIS A 68 0.65 9.26 8.09
N HIS A 69 0.53 9.61 6.81
CA HIS A 69 1.30 10.67 6.20
C HIS A 69 0.60 12.02 6.39
N ARG A 70 1.35 13.05 6.83
CA ARG A 70 0.81 14.41 6.97
C ARG A 70 0.45 15.10 5.65
N LEU A 71 1.08 14.69 4.56
CA LEU A 71 0.88 15.21 3.21
C LEU A 71 0.80 14.02 2.26
N ALA A 72 0.13 14.22 1.12
CA ALA A 72 0.06 13.19 0.09
C ALA A 72 1.38 13.10 -0.69
N TYR A 73 2.03 11.94 -0.61
CA TYR A 73 3.29 11.64 -1.32
C TYR A 73 3.10 10.67 -2.48
N GLY A 74 1.88 10.19 -2.69
CA GLY A 74 1.49 9.23 -3.72
C GLY A 74 1.54 7.79 -3.23
N SER A 75 0.78 6.93 -3.90
CA SER A 75 0.61 5.51 -3.54
C SER A 75 1.94 4.75 -3.45
N ASP A 76 2.90 5.03 -4.34
CA ASP A 76 4.22 4.38 -4.28
C ASP A 76 4.97 4.72 -2.98
N ALA A 77 4.94 5.99 -2.55
CA ALA A 77 5.58 6.41 -1.30
C ALA A 77 4.88 5.79 -0.08
N ALA A 78 3.55 5.72 -0.10
CA ALA A 78 2.75 5.05 0.91
C ALA A 78 3.09 3.54 1.02
N LEU A 79 3.13 2.84 -0.12
CA LEU A 79 3.53 1.43 -0.15
C LEU A 79 4.95 1.21 0.37
N GLN A 80 5.90 2.10 0.03
CA GLN A 80 7.25 2.05 0.59
C GLN A 80 7.27 2.25 2.11
N SER A 81 6.42 3.13 2.65
CA SER A 81 6.27 3.31 4.09
C SER A 81 5.76 2.05 4.79
N GLY A 82 4.72 1.41 4.24
CA GLY A 82 4.24 0.12 4.76
C GLY A 82 5.31 -0.98 4.64
N LEU A 83 6.04 -1.01 3.53
CA LEU A 83 7.06 -2.01 3.27
C LEU A 83 8.16 -2.00 4.34
N ARG A 84 8.58 -0.80 4.77
CA ARG A 84 9.64 -0.63 5.79
C ARG A 84 9.27 -1.22 7.16
N VAL A 85 7.99 -1.23 7.53
CA VAL A 85 7.54 -1.70 8.86
C VAL A 85 6.96 -3.11 8.84
N SER A 86 6.69 -3.65 7.65
CA SER A 86 6.19 -5.00 7.45
C SER A 86 7.21 -6.06 7.88
N SER A 87 6.72 -7.21 8.36
CA SER A 87 7.53 -8.32 8.88
C SER A 87 7.28 -9.67 8.19
N GLY A 88 6.18 -9.83 7.47
CA GLY A 88 5.77 -11.06 6.79
C GLY A 88 6.74 -11.47 5.68
N GLU A 89 6.94 -12.78 5.51
CA GLU A 89 7.80 -13.35 4.48
C GLU A 89 7.22 -13.10 3.07
N THR A 90 5.90 -13.24 2.96
CA THR A 90 5.13 -12.88 1.78
C THR A 90 4.46 -11.55 2.04
N ILE A 91 4.54 -10.64 1.08
CA ILE A 91 3.95 -9.31 1.19
C ILE A 91 2.96 -9.16 0.05
N LEU A 92 1.72 -8.79 0.38
CA LEU A 92 0.75 -8.30 -0.59
C LEU A 92 0.59 -6.80 -0.41
N PHE A 93 0.68 -6.03 -1.49
CA PHE A 93 0.32 -4.62 -1.49
C PHE A 93 -0.85 -4.36 -2.42
N HIS A 94 -1.67 -3.40 -2.03
CA HIS A 94 -2.85 -2.98 -2.74
C HIS A 94 -2.95 -1.45 -2.70
N ASP A 95 -3.13 -0.84 -3.86
CA ASP A 95 -3.23 0.60 -4.07
C ASP A 95 -4.56 0.97 -4.73
N GLY A 96 -5.65 0.70 -4.03
CA GLY A 96 -7.01 0.99 -4.49
C GLY A 96 -7.98 1.12 -3.32
N ASN A 97 -9.13 1.75 -3.59
CA ASN A 97 -10.20 1.97 -2.61
C ASN A 97 -11.23 0.82 -2.61
N GLN A 98 -10.94 -0.29 -3.30
CA GLN A 98 -11.83 -1.45 -3.39
C GLN A 98 -11.05 -2.72 -3.10
N ALA A 99 -11.55 -3.54 -2.19
CA ALA A 99 -10.96 -4.85 -1.95
C ALA A 99 -10.87 -5.67 -3.26
N PRO A 100 -9.80 -6.44 -3.46
CA PRO A 100 -9.68 -7.31 -4.63
C PRO A 100 -10.62 -8.51 -4.52
N GLY A 101 -10.80 -9.21 -5.64
CA GLY A 101 -11.52 -10.48 -5.63
C GLY A 101 -10.74 -11.56 -4.86
N ILE A 102 -11.44 -12.34 -4.04
CA ILE A 102 -10.83 -13.43 -3.25
C ILE A 102 -10.00 -14.40 -4.11
N MET A 103 -10.49 -14.74 -5.30
CA MET A 103 -9.79 -15.66 -6.20
C MET A 103 -8.46 -15.10 -6.73
N GLU A 104 -8.40 -13.78 -6.95
CA GLU A 104 -7.16 -13.11 -7.37
C GLU A 104 -6.11 -13.22 -6.28
N VAL A 105 -6.49 -12.92 -5.04
CA VAL A 105 -5.59 -12.97 -3.89
C VAL A 105 -5.14 -14.41 -3.60
N GLN A 106 -6.05 -15.38 -3.64
CA GLN A 106 -5.71 -16.79 -3.46
C GLN A 106 -4.73 -17.27 -4.55
N ARG A 107 -4.94 -16.87 -5.82
CA ARG A 107 -4.03 -17.21 -6.92
C ARG A 107 -2.64 -16.64 -6.69
N LEU A 108 -2.55 -15.36 -6.32
CA LEU A 108 -1.28 -14.72 -5.97
C LEU A 108 -0.61 -15.48 -4.82
N TRP A 109 -1.35 -15.76 -3.75
CA TRP A 109 -0.84 -16.49 -2.59
C TRP A 109 -0.24 -17.84 -2.99
N GLN A 110 -0.85 -18.60 -3.90
CA GLN A 110 -0.28 -19.88 -4.34
C GLN A 110 1.07 -19.74 -5.04
N LEU A 111 1.30 -18.65 -5.79
CA LEU A 111 2.58 -18.38 -6.46
C LEU A 111 3.74 -18.26 -5.46
N ARG A 112 3.48 -17.96 -4.18
CA ARG A 112 4.53 -17.92 -3.14
C ARG A 112 5.31 -19.23 -3.05
N ASN A 113 4.72 -20.36 -3.42
CA ASN A 113 5.40 -21.66 -3.34
C ASN A 113 6.53 -21.79 -4.37
N ASP A 114 6.60 -20.90 -5.37
CA ASP A 114 7.69 -20.85 -6.33
C ASP A 114 8.94 -20.20 -5.68
N PRO A 115 10.05 -20.93 -5.51
CA PRO A 115 11.27 -20.41 -4.92
C PRO A 115 12.00 -19.39 -5.82
N SER A 116 11.63 -19.28 -7.10
CA SER A 116 12.17 -18.28 -8.03
C SER A 116 11.36 -16.98 -8.07
N LEU A 117 10.16 -16.97 -7.49
CA LEU A 117 9.29 -15.80 -7.53
C LEU A 117 9.91 -14.61 -6.78
N VAL A 118 9.98 -13.49 -7.51
CA VAL A 118 10.32 -12.16 -6.99
C VAL A 118 9.03 -11.39 -6.73
N MET A 119 8.24 -11.14 -7.78
CA MET A 119 7.02 -10.36 -7.74
C MET A 119 5.98 -10.94 -8.69
N ALA A 120 4.71 -10.85 -8.32
CA ALA A 120 3.56 -11.15 -9.17
C ALA A 120 2.53 -10.02 -9.09
N HIS A 121 1.79 -9.81 -10.18
CA HIS A 121 0.71 -8.83 -10.26
C HIS A 121 -0.61 -9.59 -10.41
N GLY A 122 -1.62 -9.14 -9.68
CA GLY A 122 -2.99 -9.54 -9.92
C GLY A 122 -3.50 -8.90 -11.20
N ASN A 123 -4.16 -9.69 -12.04
CA ASN A 123 -4.95 -9.14 -13.13
C ASN A 123 -6.28 -8.72 -12.53
N GLN A 124 -6.67 -7.46 -12.67
CA GLN A 124 -8.04 -7.02 -12.38
C GLN A 124 -8.99 -7.71 -13.39
N LEU A 125 -9.34 -8.96 -13.13
CA LEU A 125 -10.23 -9.76 -13.97
C LEU A 125 -11.65 -9.23 -13.78
N ARG A 126 -12.21 -8.61 -14.83
CA ARG A 126 -13.67 -8.46 -14.92
C ARG A 126 -14.23 -9.78 -15.43
N LEU A 127 -14.95 -10.48 -14.54
CA LEU A 127 -15.80 -11.60 -14.91
C LEU A 127 -17.08 -11.02 -15.52
N ASP A 128 -17.54 -11.55 -16.65
CA ASP A 128 -18.90 -11.29 -17.10
C ASP A 128 -19.92 -12.03 -16.20
N GLY A 129 -21.21 -11.73 -16.35
CA GLY A 129 -22.28 -12.38 -15.56
C GLY A 129 -22.40 -13.90 -15.76
N GLY A 130 -21.54 -14.51 -16.60
CA GLY A 130 -21.41 -15.95 -16.82
C GLY A 130 -20.08 -16.56 -16.34
N GLY A 131 -19.19 -15.77 -15.72
CA GLY A 131 -17.94 -16.26 -15.12
C GLY A 131 -16.78 -16.48 -16.10
N GLN A 132 -16.85 -15.96 -17.34
CA GLN A 132 -15.72 -16.04 -18.28
C GLN A 132 -14.73 -14.86 -18.12
N GLU A 133 -13.44 -15.18 -18.19
CA GLU A 133 -12.35 -14.19 -18.16
C GLU A 133 -12.24 -13.43 -19.49
N PHE A 134 -12.21 -12.09 -19.45
CA PHE A 134 -11.82 -11.25 -20.59
C PHE A 134 -10.45 -10.61 -20.36
N GLY A 135 -9.43 -11.07 -21.11
CA GLY A 135 -8.10 -10.46 -21.13
C GLY A 135 -7.97 -9.36 -22.19
N ILE A 136 -7.52 -8.16 -21.81
CA ILE A 136 -7.17 -7.11 -22.79
C ILE A 136 -5.72 -7.30 -23.25
N LYS A 137 -5.57 -7.62 -24.54
CA LYS A 137 -4.34 -7.43 -25.32
C LYS A 137 -4.00 -5.93 -25.35
N GLY A 138 -2.87 -5.53 -24.78
CA GLY A 138 -2.37 -4.15 -24.89
C GLY A 138 -2.08 -3.52 -23.54
N MET A 139 -0.84 -3.69 -23.09
CA MET A 139 -0.27 -2.99 -21.94
C MET A 139 -0.18 -1.50 -22.27
N SER A 140 -1.16 -0.72 -21.81
CA SER A 140 -1.01 0.71 -21.61
C SER A 140 -0.57 0.92 -20.16
N ALA A 141 0.63 1.43 -19.98
CA ALA A 141 1.06 1.98 -18.70
C ALA A 141 0.01 2.99 -18.21
N ARG A 142 -0.34 2.91 -16.92
CA ARG A 142 -1.34 3.73 -16.20
C ARG A 142 -2.77 3.19 -16.19
N LYS A 143 -3.00 2.21 -15.33
CA LYS A 143 -4.11 2.30 -14.36
C LYS A 143 -3.52 2.10 -12.97
N SER A 144 -3.62 3.12 -12.13
CA SER A 144 -3.36 3.04 -10.69
C SER A 144 -4.38 2.07 -10.08
N GLY A 145 -3.92 1.07 -9.35
CA GLY A 145 -4.77 0.04 -8.76
C GLY A 145 -4.37 -1.37 -9.16
N GLY A 146 -4.03 -2.19 -8.15
CA GLY A 146 -3.92 -3.63 -8.29
C GLY A 146 -3.27 -4.29 -7.08
N THR A 147 -3.67 -5.53 -6.82
CA THR A 147 -3.01 -6.35 -5.81
C THR A 147 -1.74 -6.94 -6.38
N ARG A 148 -0.65 -6.87 -5.63
CA ARG A 148 0.66 -7.38 -6.04
C ARG A 148 1.26 -8.19 -4.91
N LEU A 149 1.97 -9.26 -5.26
CA LEU A 149 2.72 -10.09 -4.32
C LEU A 149 4.21 -9.88 -4.50
N LEU A 150 4.92 -9.81 -3.39
CA LEU A 150 6.38 -9.72 -3.33
C LEU A 150 6.91 -10.68 -2.26
N ARG A 151 8.06 -11.31 -2.56
CA ARG A 151 8.79 -12.11 -1.57
C ARG A 151 9.80 -11.23 -0.85
N ARG A 152 9.77 -11.20 0.50
CA ARG A 152 10.70 -10.39 1.30
C ARG A 152 12.17 -10.64 0.96
N ARG A 153 12.57 -11.91 0.81
CA ARG A 153 13.93 -12.30 0.40
C ARG A 153 14.40 -11.58 -0.87
N ALA A 154 13.50 -11.27 -1.80
CA ALA A 154 13.85 -10.63 -3.06
C ALA A 154 14.18 -9.14 -2.86
N ILE A 155 13.47 -8.45 -1.95
CA ILE A 155 13.78 -7.08 -1.54
C ILE A 155 15.16 -7.02 -0.91
N GLU A 156 15.45 -7.95 -0.01
CA GLU A 156 16.73 -8.03 0.70
C GLU A 156 17.88 -8.31 -0.26
N GLN A 157 17.68 -9.18 -1.25
CA GLN A 157 18.67 -9.47 -2.30
C GLN A 157 18.94 -8.24 -3.19
N ILE A 158 17.90 -7.51 -3.61
CA ILE A 158 18.05 -6.28 -4.41
C ILE A 158 18.78 -5.21 -3.59
N GLY A 159 18.47 -5.08 -2.29
CA GLY A 159 19.17 -4.16 -1.39
C GLY A 159 20.66 -4.48 -1.27
N ARG A 160 21.01 -5.77 -1.09
CA ARG A 160 22.40 -6.24 -1.04
C ARG A 160 23.14 -6.02 -2.37
N ALA A 161 22.50 -6.32 -3.50
CA ALA A 161 23.11 -6.18 -4.83
C ALA A 161 23.43 -4.72 -5.19
N ARG A 162 22.67 -3.75 -4.66
CA ARG A 162 22.93 -2.32 -4.87
C ARG A 162 23.97 -1.72 -3.91
N GLY A 163 24.70 -2.54 -3.13
CA GLY A 163 25.77 -2.08 -2.24
C GLY A 163 25.36 -1.02 -1.22
N SER A 164 24.06 -0.88 -0.97
CA SER A 164 23.48 0.18 -0.17
C SER A 164 22.57 -0.44 0.88
N ARG A 165 22.75 -0.05 2.15
CA ARG A 165 21.57 0.17 2.99
C ARG A 165 20.71 1.09 2.14
N LEU A 166 19.59 0.58 1.61
CA LEU A 166 18.70 1.32 0.71
C LEU A 166 18.79 2.82 1.03
N PRO A 167 19.22 3.70 0.11
CA PRO A 167 19.11 5.12 0.36
C PRO A 167 17.64 5.45 0.12
N MET A 168 16.76 4.97 1.00
CA MET A 168 15.38 5.44 1.09
C MET A 168 15.37 6.66 2.03
N GLN A 169 16.27 7.62 1.77
CA GLN A 169 15.94 8.99 2.11
C GLN A 169 14.82 9.36 1.14
N VAL A 170 13.59 9.41 1.65
CA VAL A 170 12.58 10.28 1.06
C VAL A 170 13.25 11.64 1.03
N ARG A 171 13.65 12.10 -0.15
CA ARG A 171 13.88 13.52 -0.31
C ARG A 171 12.53 14.14 0.02
N HIS A 172 12.50 14.97 1.06
CA HIS A 172 11.44 15.96 1.23
C HIS A 172 11.60 16.99 0.10
N ASP A 173 11.49 16.54 -1.16
CA ASP A 173 11.40 17.43 -2.31
C ASP A 173 9.93 17.85 -2.39
N GLU A 174 9.77 19.17 -2.48
CA GLU A 174 8.55 19.96 -2.43
C GLU A 174 7.34 19.34 -3.16
N PRO A 175 6.10 19.66 -2.71
CA PRO A 175 4.89 19.20 -3.38
C PRO A 175 4.95 19.51 -4.88
N ARG A 176 4.80 18.48 -5.70
CA ARG A 176 4.83 18.59 -7.15
C ARG A 176 3.60 19.39 -7.58
N ALA A 177 3.81 20.67 -7.93
CA ALA A 177 2.78 21.56 -8.41
C ALA A 177 2.11 20.97 -9.67
N VAL A 178 0.79 20.75 -9.59
CA VAL A 178 -0.05 20.53 -10.76
C VAL A 178 -0.36 21.92 -11.35
N GLY A 179 0.45 22.37 -12.31
CA GLY A 179 0.10 23.55 -13.13
C GLY A 179 -0.97 23.18 -14.16
N ALA A 180 -1.86 24.06 -14.61
CA ALA A 180 -2.06 25.47 -14.29
C ALA A 180 -3.49 25.88 -14.71
N GLY A 181 -4.09 26.80 -13.96
CA GLY A 181 -5.35 27.47 -14.27
C GLY A 181 -5.47 28.78 -13.50
N ALA A 182 -4.65 29.76 -13.92
CA ALA A 182 -4.66 31.20 -13.64
C ALA A 182 -5.37 31.72 -12.36
N ALA A 183 -4.57 32.14 -11.37
CA ALA A 183 -4.92 33.26 -10.48
C ALA A 183 -3.65 33.93 -9.94
N THR A 184 -3.64 35.26 -10.00
CA THR A 184 -2.58 36.21 -9.67
C THR A 184 -2.12 36.11 -8.20
N ILE A 185 -0.80 36.05 -7.96
CA ILE A 185 -0.18 36.10 -6.62
C ILE A 185 0.36 37.51 -6.36
N PRO A 186 0.08 38.15 -5.21
CA PRO A 186 0.94 39.21 -4.68
C PRO A 186 2.03 38.62 -3.79
N SER A 187 3.26 39.11 -4.00
CA SER A 187 4.48 38.81 -3.26
C SER A 187 4.37 39.15 -1.77
N PHE A 188 4.75 38.22 -0.89
CA PHE A 188 5.28 38.57 0.43
C PHE A 188 6.49 37.71 0.79
N ALA A 189 7.53 38.42 1.24
CA ALA A 189 8.82 37.93 1.65
C ALA A 189 8.81 37.46 3.11
N GLY A 190 9.63 36.45 3.41
CA GLY A 190 10.25 36.26 4.72
C GLY A 190 9.51 35.36 5.72
N ALA A 191 9.90 34.08 5.78
CA ALA A 191 9.91 33.32 7.03
C ALA A 191 10.86 32.11 6.90
N GLN A 192 11.95 32.11 7.66
CA GLN A 192 12.79 30.93 7.90
C GLN A 192 12.02 29.95 8.79
N VAL A 193 11.97 28.66 8.43
CA VAL A 193 11.37 27.62 9.26
C VAL A 193 12.47 26.75 9.87
N HIS A 194 12.48 26.73 11.20
CA HIS A 194 13.38 25.99 12.08
C HIS A 194 12.91 24.53 12.17
N LEU A 195 13.81 23.56 11.96
CA LEU A 195 13.51 22.12 12.09
C LEU A 195 13.65 21.70 13.55
N GLY A 196 12.53 21.37 14.19
CA GLY A 196 12.45 20.83 15.55
C GLY A 196 12.18 19.31 15.57
N GLU A 197 12.83 18.64 16.50
CA GLU A 197 12.96 17.18 16.68
C GLU A 197 11.65 16.48 17.10
N TYR A 198 11.49 15.22 16.71
CA TYR A 198 10.36 14.36 17.08
C TYR A 198 10.60 13.67 18.44
N HIS A 199 9.70 13.85 19.40
CA HIS A 199 9.56 12.99 20.58
C HIS A 199 8.37 12.04 20.41
N THR A 200 8.62 10.75 20.65
CA THR A 200 7.62 9.69 20.77
C THR A 200 6.96 9.77 22.15
N LEU A 201 5.62 9.69 22.20
CA LEU A 201 4.86 9.35 23.41
C LEU A 201 4.42 7.89 23.31
#